data_AF-A0A9D6WZQ0-F1
#
_entry.id   AF-A0A9D6WZQ0-F1
#
_cell.length_a   1.000
_cell.length_b   1.000
_cell.length_c   1.000
_cell.angle_alpha   90.00
_cell.angle_beta   90.00
_cell.angle_gamma   90.00
#
_symmetry.space_group_name_H-M   'P 1'
#
loop_
_entity.id
_entity.type
_entity.pdbx_description
1 polymer ?
#
loop_
_entity_poly.entity_id
_entity_poly.type
_entity_poly.pdbx_seq_one_letter_code
_entity_poly.pdbx_strand_id
1 'polypeptide(L)'
;MPLISPRFTSSTTLRKVEQNLAVLKVGASGRAVHLVQMALIDLGFALPVSTADATYSPDGIFGDETRRAVMAFQRSALPPLPDDGEVGQNTLRELDRRCGGFRHRVRLHFRSIALTDVPFQQSLRNAELVFGQYAIKVEYASGQSLLLDEAQSRLFRQIDQACEWNLSSGEFHQLQGLGTPAPASDVLVFHVNRFADGNVLGCGGHAPDRPACTVTANALAWDTAHEVCHVLLGSTFAPVHVDDRRNLMHPHSRRLESIPVLTDRQVARVRASANCLPV
;
A
#
# COMPACT_ATOMS: atom_id res chain seq x y z
N MET A 1 8.19 4.71 25.35
CA MET A 1 6.83 4.83 24.77
C MET A 1 6.57 3.62 23.89
N PRO A 2 5.31 3.17 23.76
CA PRO A 2 4.97 2.12 22.82
C PRO A 2 5.16 2.59 21.36
N LEU A 3 5.34 1.64 20.44
CA LEU A 3 5.40 1.92 19.00
C LEU A 3 4.09 2.57 18.52
N ILE A 4 4.19 3.56 17.63
CA ILE A 4 3.05 4.28 17.06
C ILE A 4 2.92 4.12 15.54
N SER A 5 4.02 3.88 14.82
CA SER A 5 3.99 3.76 13.36
C SER A 5 3.31 2.46 12.93
N PRO A 6 2.33 2.48 12.00
CA PRO A 6 1.77 1.26 11.41
C PRO A 6 2.82 0.34 10.79
N ARG A 7 3.95 0.92 10.34
CA ARG A 7 5.14 0.20 9.87
C ARG A 7 5.60 -0.84 10.88
N PHE A 8 5.70 -0.47 12.15
CA PHE A 8 6.31 -1.32 13.18
C PHE A 8 5.27 -2.02 14.03
N THR A 9 4.18 -1.34 14.38
CA THR A 9 3.10 -1.90 15.22
C THR A 9 2.40 -3.09 14.56
N SER A 10 2.43 -3.23 13.23
CA SER A 10 1.82 -4.34 12.51
C SER A 10 2.68 -5.61 12.45
N SER A 11 3.95 -5.56 12.84
CA SER A 11 4.88 -6.69 12.79
C SER A 11 5.00 -7.39 14.15
N THR A 12 4.64 -8.67 14.22
CA THR A 12 4.79 -9.50 15.43
C THR A 12 6.24 -9.55 15.92
N THR A 13 7.20 -9.70 15.01
CA THR A 13 8.64 -9.71 15.32
C THR A 13 9.10 -8.38 15.90
N LEU A 14 8.68 -7.25 15.33
CA LEU A 14 9.06 -5.94 15.84
C LEU A 14 8.39 -5.61 17.18
N ARG A 15 7.18 -6.11 17.44
CA ARG A 15 6.58 -6.08 18.78
C ARG A 15 7.40 -6.88 19.80
N LYS A 16 7.95 -8.04 19.43
CA LYS A 16 8.89 -8.79 20.31
C LYS A 16 10.17 -8.00 20.57
N VAL A 17 10.72 -7.31 19.56
CA VAL A 17 11.89 -6.43 19.71
C VAL A 17 11.58 -5.28 20.67
N GLU A 18 10.43 -4.63 20.50
CA GLU A 18 9.96 -3.58 21.41
C GLU A 18 9.80 -4.10 22.85
N GLN A 19 9.40 -5.36 23.04
CA GLN A 19 9.24 -6.00 24.35
C GLN A 19 10.56 -6.54 24.95
N ASN A 20 11.72 -6.30 24.32
CA ASN A 20 13.01 -6.92 24.68
C ASN A 20 13.01 -8.46 24.65
N LEU A 21 12.12 -9.07 23.85
CA LEU A 21 12.05 -10.52 23.65
C LEU A 21 12.79 -10.99 22.39
N ALA A 22 13.28 -10.06 21.56
CA ALA A 22 14.04 -10.32 20.35
C ALA A 22 14.96 -9.14 20.00
N VAL A 23 15.92 -9.38 19.12
CA VAL A 23 16.80 -8.36 18.52
C VAL A 23 16.99 -8.70 17.05
N LEU A 24 16.97 -7.71 16.15
CA LEU A 24 17.41 -7.92 14.77
C LEU A 24 18.89 -7.56 14.63
N LYS A 25 19.65 -8.47 14.04
CA LYS A 25 21.09 -8.33 13.82
C LYS A 25 21.50 -9.12 12.58
N VAL A 26 22.78 -9.09 12.25
CA VAL A 26 23.32 -9.79 11.07
C VAL A 26 22.87 -11.25 11.03
N GLY A 27 22.39 -11.67 9.85
CA GLY A 27 21.81 -13.00 9.62
C GLY A 27 20.29 -13.07 9.76
N ALA A 28 19.64 -12.07 10.38
CA ALA A 28 18.18 -11.96 10.36
C ALA A 28 17.67 -11.65 8.95
N SER A 29 16.47 -12.12 8.61
CA SER A 29 15.84 -11.83 7.33
C SER A 29 14.31 -11.78 7.42
N GLY A 30 13.68 -11.28 6.35
CA GLY A 30 12.24 -11.24 6.16
C GLY A 30 11.61 -9.88 6.45
N ARG A 31 10.29 -9.88 6.59
CA ARG A 31 9.45 -8.67 6.63
C ARG A 31 9.90 -7.65 7.69
N ALA A 32 10.30 -8.10 8.88
CA ALA A 32 10.74 -7.19 9.95
C ALA A 32 12.00 -6.41 9.55
N VAL A 33 12.95 -7.06 8.87
CA VAL A 33 14.17 -6.43 8.36
C VAL A 33 13.83 -5.48 7.21
N HIS A 34 12.98 -5.89 6.27
CA HIS A 34 12.51 -5.03 5.17
C HIS A 34 11.91 -3.70 5.68
N LEU A 35 11.07 -3.77 6.73
CA LEU A 35 10.46 -2.59 7.34
C LEU A 35 11.48 -1.67 8.02
N VAL A 36 12.51 -2.24 8.65
CA VAL A 36 13.63 -1.46 9.24
C VAL A 36 14.47 -0.81 8.14
N GLN A 37 14.82 -1.55 7.08
CA GLN A 37 15.57 -1.00 5.95
C GLN A 37 14.80 0.15 5.28
N MET A 38 13.49 0.01 5.09
CA MET A 38 12.64 1.09 4.56
C MET A 38 12.65 2.32 5.47
N ALA A 39 12.66 2.14 6.79
CA ALA A 39 12.78 3.25 7.73
C ALA A 39 14.16 3.92 7.70
N LEU A 40 15.23 3.15 7.56
CA LEU A 40 16.58 3.70 7.39
C LEU A 40 16.66 4.53 6.10
N ILE A 41 16.14 4.02 4.99
CA ILE A 41 16.08 4.75 3.70
C ILE A 41 15.29 6.06 3.85
N ASP A 42 14.10 6.02 4.46
CA ASP A 42 13.26 7.20 4.69
C ASP A 42 13.94 8.27 5.58
N LEU A 43 14.90 7.87 6.41
CA LEU A 43 15.67 8.74 7.28
C LEU A 43 17.01 9.18 6.66
N GLY A 44 17.28 8.82 5.40
CA GLY A 44 18.47 9.23 4.66
C GLY A 44 19.67 8.29 4.80
N PHE A 45 19.50 7.10 5.38
CA PHE A 45 20.54 6.07 5.44
C PHE A 45 20.42 5.16 4.23
N ALA A 46 21.23 5.45 3.20
CA ALA A 46 21.19 4.71 1.94
C ALA A 46 21.58 3.23 2.10
N LEU A 47 20.91 2.36 1.34
CA LEU A 47 21.12 0.91 1.31
C LEU A 47 21.22 0.39 -0.14
N PRO A 48 22.17 0.87 -0.96
CA PRO A 48 22.24 0.58 -2.39
C PRO A 48 22.37 -0.92 -2.72
N VAL A 49 22.97 -1.74 -1.86
CA VAL A 49 23.02 -3.20 -2.07
C VAL A 49 21.64 -3.80 -1.81
N SER A 50 21.01 -3.43 -0.71
CA SER A 50 19.67 -3.92 -0.33
C SER A 50 18.59 -3.49 -1.34
N THR A 51 18.80 -2.39 -2.07
CA THR A 51 17.87 -1.87 -3.08
C THR A 51 18.26 -2.18 -4.53
N ALA A 52 19.26 -3.04 -4.74
CA ALA A 52 19.77 -3.34 -6.08
C ALA A 52 18.75 -4.12 -6.94
N ASP A 53 17.93 -4.98 -6.31
CA ASP A 53 16.90 -5.77 -6.98
C ASP A 53 15.54 -5.05 -6.95
N ALA A 54 15.00 -4.73 -8.12
CA ALA A 54 13.71 -4.03 -8.24
C ALA A 54 12.47 -4.88 -7.84
N THR A 55 12.61 -6.18 -7.56
CA THR A 55 11.49 -7.08 -7.26
C THR A 55 11.10 -7.11 -5.78
N TYR A 56 12.07 -7.07 -4.88
CA TYR A 56 11.82 -6.99 -3.43
C TYR A 56 12.85 -6.05 -2.82
N SER A 57 12.67 -4.75 -3.04
CA SER A 57 13.58 -3.72 -2.55
C SER A 57 12.94 -2.89 -1.43
N PRO A 58 13.58 -2.75 -0.26
CA PRO A 58 14.83 -3.38 0.14
C PRO A 58 14.68 -4.90 0.37
N ASP A 59 15.77 -5.65 0.21
CA ASP A 59 15.82 -7.13 0.18
C ASP A 59 15.32 -7.87 1.43
N GLY A 60 15.16 -7.16 2.56
CA GLY A 60 14.80 -7.78 3.83
C GLY A 60 15.89 -8.67 4.41
N ILE A 61 17.15 -8.47 4.03
CA ILE A 61 18.31 -9.22 4.53
C ILE A 61 19.15 -8.31 5.43
N PHE A 62 19.37 -8.75 6.68
CA PHE A 62 20.20 -8.00 7.61
C PHE A 62 21.66 -8.39 7.37
N GLY A 63 22.25 -7.83 6.32
CA GLY A 63 23.67 -7.98 5.98
C GLY A 63 24.56 -6.91 6.62
N ASP A 64 25.83 -6.89 6.20
CA ASP A 64 26.81 -5.89 6.67
C ASP A 64 26.44 -4.45 6.27
N GLU A 65 25.74 -4.25 5.16
CA GLU A 65 25.22 -2.93 4.77
C GLU A 65 24.17 -2.44 5.79
N THR A 66 23.16 -3.26 6.06
CA THR A 66 22.12 -2.96 7.06
C THR A 66 22.72 -2.69 8.43
N ARG A 67 23.71 -3.49 8.88
CA ARG A 67 24.41 -3.24 10.15
C ARG A 67 25.08 -1.87 10.18
N ARG A 68 25.84 -1.50 9.13
CA ARG A 68 26.50 -0.19 9.04
C ARG A 68 25.51 0.98 9.02
N ALA A 69 24.37 0.81 8.35
CA ALA A 69 23.31 1.82 8.33
C ALA A 69 22.67 1.98 9.72
N VAL A 70 22.42 0.89 10.45
CA VAL A 70 21.93 0.92 11.83
C VAL A 70 22.92 1.62 12.75
N MET A 71 24.21 1.30 12.66
CA MET A 71 25.29 1.98 13.41
C MET A 71 25.30 3.49 13.15
N ALA A 72 25.21 3.89 11.87
CA ALA A 72 25.14 5.31 11.49
C ALA A 72 23.88 5.99 12.07
N PHE A 73 22.74 5.30 12.03
CA PHE A 73 21.50 5.77 12.63
C PHE A 73 21.62 5.93 14.16
N GLN A 74 22.19 4.94 14.86
CA GLN A 74 22.41 4.97 16.31
C GLN A 74 23.31 6.14 16.73
N ARG A 75 24.40 6.39 16.00
CA ARG A 75 25.26 7.57 16.20
C ARG A 75 24.54 8.90 15.94
N SER A 76 23.55 8.91 15.05
CA SER A 76 22.73 10.10 14.76
C SER A 76 21.64 10.37 15.81
N ALA A 77 21.46 9.47 16.79
CA ALA A 77 20.51 9.65 17.88
C ALA A 77 20.94 10.75 18.85
N LEU A 78 19.95 11.41 19.47
CA LEU A 78 20.18 12.43 20.50
C LEU A 78 19.28 12.11 21.71
N PRO A 79 19.84 11.60 22.83
CA PRO A 79 21.24 11.21 23.01
C PRO A 79 21.63 10.01 22.12
N PRO A 80 22.95 9.80 21.85
CA PRO A 80 23.41 8.65 21.06
C PRO A 80 22.96 7.32 21.66
N LEU A 81 22.58 6.39 20.79
CA LEU A 81 22.30 5.01 21.16
C LEU A 81 23.61 4.20 21.16
N PRO A 82 23.64 3.00 21.80
CA PRO A 82 24.75 2.07 21.61
C PRO A 82 25.01 1.82 20.13
N ASP A 83 26.26 2.00 19.69
CA ASP A 83 26.69 1.85 18.30
C ASP A 83 27.10 0.38 18.02
N ASP A 84 26.17 -0.54 18.27
CA ASP A 84 26.37 -1.99 18.14
C ASP A 84 25.88 -2.55 16.80
N GLY A 85 25.16 -1.75 16.02
CA GLY A 85 24.58 -2.18 14.75
C GLY A 85 23.41 -3.15 14.90
N GLU A 86 22.87 -3.30 16.10
CA GLU A 86 21.72 -4.15 16.40
C GLU A 86 20.44 -3.32 16.59
N VAL A 87 19.31 -3.86 16.14
CA VAL A 87 18.00 -3.26 16.36
C VAL A 87 17.36 -3.90 17.57
N GLY A 88 17.74 -3.40 18.75
CA GLY A 88 17.06 -3.66 20.03
C GLY A 88 15.93 -2.66 20.31
N GLN A 89 15.32 -2.73 21.49
CA GLN A 89 14.16 -1.90 21.87
C GLN A 89 14.41 -0.40 21.69
N ASN A 90 15.58 0.12 22.13
CA ASN A 90 15.86 1.56 22.04
C ASN A 90 16.05 2.02 20.60
N THR A 91 16.79 1.25 19.79
CA THR A 91 16.95 1.51 18.35
C THR A 91 15.61 1.51 17.64
N LEU A 92 14.75 0.53 17.90
CA LEU A 92 13.44 0.43 17.26
C LEU A 92 12.51 1.58 17.68
N ARG A 93 12.49 1.96 18.96
CA ARG A 93 11.70 3.10 19.44
C ARG A 93 12.17 4.43 18.84
N GLU A 94 13.47 4.61 18.64
CA GLU A 94 13.97 5.82 17.99
C GLU A 94 13.64 5.85 16.50
N LEU A 95 13.69 4.70 15.80
CA LEU A 95 13.21 4.59 14.41
C LEU A 95 11.73 4.97 14.32
N ASP A 96 10.92 4.41 15.22
CA ASP A 96 9.48 4.67 15.32
C ASP A 96 9.20 6.14 15.61
N ARG A 97 9.91 6.76 16.57
CA ARG A 97 9.74 8.18 16.88
C ARG A 97 10.01 9.08 15.67
N ARG A 98 11.04 8.80 14.87
CA ARG A 98 11.38 9.60 13.67
C ARG A 98 10.52 9.30 12.44
N CYS A 99 9.89 8.12 12.41
CA CYS A 99 9.02 7.66 11.31
C CYS A 99 7.53 7.56 11.69
N GLY A 100 7.14 8.03 12.88
CA GLY A 100 5.87 7.68 13.50
C GLY A 100 4.67 8.45 12.96
N GLY A 101 4.89 9.64 12.40
CA GLY A 101 3.84 10.45 11.80
C GLY A 101 3.56 10.04 10.35
N PHE A 102 2.31 10.20 9.93
CA PHE A 102 1.98 10.25 8.51
C PHE A 102 2.61 11.51 7.88
N ARG A 103 3.12 11.37 6.66
CA ARG A 103 3.71 12.46 5.86
C ARG A 103 2.92 12.73 4.57
N HIS A 104 2.07 11.77 4.18
CA HIS A 104 1.15 11.92 3.06
C HIS A 104 -0.23 11.38 3.45
N ARG A 105 -1.24 11.71 2.64
CA ARG A 105 -2.59 11.16 2.71
C ARG A 105 -3.15 10.83 1.33
N VAL A 106 -3.98 9.81 1.28
CA VAL A 106 -4.82 9.44 0.13
C VAL A 106 -6.27 9.40 0.63
N ARG A 107 -7.16 10.11 -0.05
CA ARG A 107 -8.58 10.16 0.31
C ARG A 107 -9.38 9.25 -0.61
N LEU A 108 -10.18 8.37 -0.03
CA LEU A 108 -10.96 7.37 -0.77
C LEU A 108 -12.47 7.64 -0.66
N HIS A 109 -13.14 7.60 -1.80
CA HIS A 109 -14.59 7.72 -1.94
C HIS A 109 -15.16 6.41 -2.46
N PHE A 110 -15.91 5.70 -1.64
CA PHE A 110 -16.44 4.39 -2.00
C PHE A 110 -17.80 4.49 -2.66
N ARG A 111 -17.99 3.72 -3.73
CA ARG A 111 -19.23 3.57 -4.47
C ARG A 111 -19.52 2.08 -4.59
N SER A 112 -20.74 1.65 -4.30
CA SER A 112 -21.07 0.22 -4.39
C SER A 112 -22.37 -0.02 -5.13
N ILE A 113 -22.35 -0.99 -6.04
CA ILE A 113 -23.55 -1.58 -6.66
C ILE A 113 -23.69 -3.06 -6.30
N ALA A 114 -22.80 -3.58 -5.44
CA ALA A 114 -22.72 -4.99 -5.07
C ALA A 114 -22.41 -5.16 -3.57
N LEU A 115 -22.73 -6.33 -3.04
CA LEU A 115 -22.17 -6.78 -1.76
C LEU A 115 -20.85 -7.52 -2.05
N THR A 116 -19.85 -7.31 -1.20
CA THR A 116 -18.49 -7.83 -1.38
C THR A 116 -18.17 -8.89 -0.32
N ASP A 117 -17.39 -9.91 -0.69
CA ASP A 117 -16.91 -10.97 0.20
C ASP A 117 -16.03 -10.40 1.32
N VAL A 118 -15.24 -9.37 1.01
CA VAL A 118 -14.53 -8.56 1.99
C VAL A 118 -15.38 -7.34 2.31
N PRO A 119 -15.88 -7.18 3.55
CA PRO A 119 -16.71 -6.04 3.92
C PRO A 119 -15.98 -4.71 3.74
N PHE A 120 -16.71 -3.67 3.36
CA PHE A 120 -16.18 -2.32 3.13
C PHE A 120 -15.17 -1.84 4.21
N GLN A 121 -15.53 -1.96 5.49
CA GLN A 121 -14.67 -1.54 6.60
C GLN A 121 -13.34 -2.31 6.62
N GLN A 122 -13.36 -3.59 6.27
CA GLN A 122 -12.17 -4.42 6.20
C GLN A 122 -11.31 -4.05 4.98
N SER A 123 -11.91 -3.77 3.81
CA SER A 123 -11.18 -3.30 2.62
C SER A 123 -10.48 -1.98 2.88
N LEU A 124 -11.16 -1.02 3.51
CA LEU A 124 -10.57 0.26 3.93
C LEU A 124 -9.41 0.02 4.91
N ARG A 125 -9.63 -0.80 5.95
CA ARG A 125 -8.60 -1.13 6.95
C ARG A 125 -7.39 -1.82 6.32
N ASN A 126 -7.59 -2.67 5.33
CA ASN A 126 -6.50 -3.33 4.61
C ASN A 126 -5.67 -2.31 3.82
N ALA A 127 -6.29 -1.34 3.16
CA ALA A 127 -5.58 -0.23 2.53
C ALA A 127 -4.81 0.61 3.56
N GLU A 128 -5.43 0.98 4.68
CA GLU A 128 -4.77 1.69 5.79
C GLU A 128 -3.53 0.94 6.31
N LEU A 129 -3.63 -0.38 6.48
CA LEU A 129 -2.51 -1.22 6.91
C LEU A 129 -1.37 -1.25 5.90
N VAL A 130 -1.68 -1.34 4.60
CA VAL A 130 -0.65 -1.41 3.57
C VAL A 130 0.09 -0.09 3.45
N PHE A 131 -0.63 1.01 3.19
CA PHE A 131 -0.05 2.32 2.94
C PHE A 131 0.50 2.98 4.22
N GLY A 132 -0.09 2.67 5.38
CA GLY A 132 0.38 3.18 6.66
C GLY A 132 1.81 2.76 7.02
N GLN A 133 2.28 1.64 6.48
CA GLN A 133 3.69 1.24 6.59
C GLN A 133 4.64 2.24 5.95
N TYR A 134 4.15 3.10 5.05
CA TYR A 134 4.95 4.04 4.28
C TYR A 134 4.69 5.49 4.68
N ALA A 135 4.13 5.71 5.88
CA ALA A 135 3.71 7.02 6.37
C ALA A 135 2.69 7.71 5.45
N ILE A 136 1.84 6.91 4.79
CA ILE A 136 0.73 7.39 3.97
C ILE A 136 -0.56 7.04 4.68
N LYS A 137 -1.33 8.07 5.07
CA LYS A 137 -2.64 7.90 5.70
C LYS A 137 -3.70 7.65 4.64
N VAL A 138 -4.41 6.54 4.71
CA VAL A 138 -5.63 6.35 3.94
C VAL A 138 -6.78 6.95 4.73
N GLU A 139 -7.55 7.84 4.11
CA GLU A 139 -8.69 8.50 4.73
C GLU A 139 -9.98 8.12 4.02
N TYR A 140 -10.97 7.68 4.79
CA TYR A 140 -12.33 7.58 4.29
C TYR A 140 -12.93 8.99 4.12
N ALA A 141 -13.24 9.36 2.88
CA ALA A 141 -13.83 10.65 2.56
C ALA A 141 -15.36 10.57 2.42
N SER A 142 -15.87 9.55 1.72
CA SER A 142 -17.32 9.31 1.62
C SER A 142 -17.62 7.89 1.15
N GLY A 143 -18.86 7.46 1.32
CA GLY A 143 -19.37 6.16 0.88
C GLY A 143 -20.80 6.32 0.38
N GLN A 144 -21.13 5.64 -0.72
CA GLN A 144 -22.47 5.67 -1.30
C GLN A 144 -22.83 4.30 -1.87
N SER A 145 -23.98 3.77 -1.47
CA SER A 145 -24.64 2.69 -2.21
C SER A 145 -25.37 3.32 -3.41
N LEU A 146 -25.03 2.88 -4.61
CA LEU A 146 -25.58 3.42 -5.84
C LEU A 146 -26.89 2.69 -6.15
N LEU A 147 -28.00 3.43 -6.05
CA LEU A 147 -29.33 2.96 -6.44
C LEU A 147 -29.45 3.04 -7.96
N LEU A 148 -29.08 1.95 -8.62
CA LEU A 148 -29.16 1.85 -10.08
C LEU A 148 -30.61 1.78 -10.55
N ASP A 149 -30.91 2.44 -11.67
CA ASP A 149 -32.15 2.19 -12.39
C ASP A 149 -32.12 0.80 -13.08
N GLU A 150 -33.22 0.41 -13.71
CA GLU A 150 -33.34 -0.91 -14.34
C GLU A 150 -32.37 -1.10 -15.52
N ALA A 151 -32.11 -0.06 -16.31
CA ALA A 151 -31.21 -0.13 -17.44
C ALA A 151 -29.75 -0.24 -16.96
N GLN A 152 -29.36 0.56 -15.98
CA GLN A 152 -28.06 0.51 -15.31
C GLN A 152 -27.84 -0.82 -14.61
N SER A 153 -28.86 -1.36 -13.93
CA SER A 153 -28.80 -2.66 -13.26
C SER A 153 -28.57 -3.81 -14.24
N ARG A 154 -29.09 -3.70 -15.47
CA ARG A 154 -28.79 -4.65 -16.56
C ARG A 154 -27.37 -4.46 -17.08
N LEU A 155 -26.97 -3.21 -17.32
CA LEU A 155 -25.65 -2.87 -17.85
C LEU A 155 -24.52 -3.31 -16.91
N PHE A 156 -24.58 -2.94 -15.63
CA PHE A 156 -23.52 -3.21 -14.65
C PHE A 156 -23.70 -4.53 -13.89
N ARG A 157 -24.56 -5.44 -14.38
CA ARG A 157 -24.66 -6.79 -13.83
C ARG A 157 -23.32 -7.53 -13.95
N GLN A 158 -22.63 -7.29 -15.04
CA GLN A 158 -21.29 -7.75 -15.37
C GLN A 158 -20.64 -6.66 -16.22
N ILE A 159 -19.37 -6.36 -15.98
CA ILE A 159 -18.61 -5.46 -16.86
C ILE A 159 -17.88 -6.32 -17.89
N ASP A 160 -18.20 -6.10 -19.17
CA ASP A 160 -17.62 -6.82 -20.31
C ASP A 160 -16.39 -6.11 -20.90
N GLN A 161 -16.27 -4.80 -20.70
CA GLN A 161 -15.13 -4.00 -21.13
C GLN A 161 -13.82 -4.52 -20.51
N ALA A 162 -12.78 -4.67 -21.33
CA ALA A 162 -11.45 -5.01 -20.86
C ALA A 162 -10.85 -3.89 -19.99
N CYS A 163 -10.05 -4.27 -19.00
CA CYS A 163 -9.33 -3.30 -18.19
C CYS A 163 -8.14 -2.73 -18.98
N GLU A 164 -8.16 -1.41 -19.17
CA GLU A 164 -7.06 -0.64 -19.78
C GLU A 164 -6.72 0.55 -18.89
N TRP A 165 -5.56 1.19 -19.11
CA TRP A 165 -5.17 2.36 -18.30
C TRP A 165 -6.09 3.57 -18.50
N ASN A 166 -6.47 3.86 -19.75
CA ASN A 166 -7.30 5.02 -20.09
C ASN A 166 -8.73 4.59 -20.41
N LEU A 167 -9.65 4.82 -19.47
CA LEU A 167 -11.05 4.42 -19.60
C LEU A 167 -11.95 5.65 -19.73
N SER A 168 -11.79 6.37 -20.84
CA SER A 168 -12.57 7.57 -21.19
C SER A 168 -13.90 7.27 -21.90
N SER A 169 -14.23 5.99 -22.11
CA SER A 169 -15.49 5.53 -22.70
C SER A 169 -15.85 4.12 -22.23
N GLY A 170 -17.04 3.65 -22.59
CA GLY A 170 -17.52 2.30 -22.27
C GLY A 170 -18.15 2.19 -20.89
N GLU A 171 -18.26 0.95 -20.40
CA GLU A 171 -18.90 0.61 -19.13
C GLU A 171 -18.16 1.19 -17.93
N PHE A 172 -16.82 1.10 -17.88
CA PHE A 172 -16.05 1.66 -16.78
C PHE A 172 -16.23 3.18 -16.69
N HIS A 173 -16.16 3.88 -17.83
CA HIS A 173 -16.36 5.33 -17.87
C HIS A 173 -17.76 5.76 -17.37
N GLN A 174 -18.79 5.00 -17.77
CA GLN A 174 -20.17 5.24 -17.34
C GLN A 174 -20.35 4.95 -15.85
N LEU A 175 -19.89 3.78 -15.38
CA LEU A 175 -19.93 3.39 -13.98
C LEU A 175 -19.22 4.41 -13.10
N GLN A 176 -17.99 4.76 -13.48
CA GLN A 176 -17.15 5.69 -12.71
C GLN A 176 -17.76 7.10 -12.66
N GLY A 177 -18.72 7.43 -13.53
CA GLY A 177 -19.47 8.70 -13.53
C GLY A 177 -20.70 8.71 -12.63
N LEU A 178 -21.04 7.59 -11.99
CA LEU A 178 -22.22 7.51 -11.12
C LEU A 178 -21.94 8.01 -9.70
N GLY A 179 -23.00 8.49 -9.07
CA GLY A 179 -22.99 8.97 -7.69
C GLY A 179 -22.42 10.38 -7.54
N THR A 180 -22.12 10.75 -6.30
CA THR A 180 -21.53 12.06 -6.01
C THR A 180 -20.10 12.13 -6.60
N PRO A 181 -19.74 13.18 -7.36
CA PRO A 181 -18.36 13.37 -7.83
C PRO A 181 -17.36 13.47 -6.66
N ALA A 182 -16.11 13.13 -6.92
CA ALA A 182 -14.99 13.36 -6.01
C ALA A 182 -14.00 14.36 -6.64
N PRO A 183 -13.22 15.11 -5.83
CA PRO A 183 -12.12 15.92 -6.35
C PRO A 183 -11.12 15.06 -7.13
N ALA A 184 -10.49 15.62 -8.17
CA ALA A 184 -9.46 14.92 -8.95
C ALA A 184 -8.18 14.60 -8.12
N SER A 185 -8.04 15.17 -6.93
CA SER A 185 -7.00 14.80 -5.95
C SER A 185 -7.32 13.54 -5.14
N ASP A 186 -8.55 13.04 -5.20
CA ASP A 186 -9.04 11.93 -4.39
C ASP A 186 -9.32 10.73 -5.31
N VAL A 187 -9.45 9.54 -4.74
CA VAL A 187 -9.66 8.30 -5.52
C VAL A 187 -11.06 7.74 -5.27
N LEU A 188 -11.80 7.49 -6.34
CA LEU A 188 -13.06 6.74 -6.29
C LEU A 188 -12.78 5.23 -6.31
N VAL A 189 -13.43 4.48 -5.42
CA VAL A 189 -13.33 3.02 -5.36
C VAL A 189 -14.71 2.43 -5.60
N PHE A 190 -14.90 1.77 -6.73
CA PHE A 190 -16.17 1.15 -7.12
C PHE A 190 -16.16 -0.35 -6.80
N HIS A 191 -17.18 -0.82 -6.10
CA HIS A 191 -17.44 -2.25 -5.90
C HIS A 191 -18.57 -2.72 -6.81
N VAL A 192 -18.30 -3.75 -7.60
CA VAL A 192 -19.21 -4.30 -8.61
C VAL A 192 -19.36 -5.81 -8.46
N ASN A 193 -20.35 -6.40 -9.11
CA ASN A 193 -20.60 -7.84 -8.97
C ASN A 193 -19.44 -8.67 -9.54
N ARG A 194 -19.10 -8.46 -10.81
CA ARG A 194 -18.08 -9.23 -11.52
C ARG A 194 -17.65 -8.53 -12.81
N PHE A 195 -16.49 -8.93 -13.31
CA PHE A 195 -16.08 -8.71 -14.69
C PHE A 195 -16.41 -9.94 -15.54
N ALA A 196 -16.36 -9.79 -16.86
CA ALA A 196 -16.49 -10.90 -17.80
C ALA A 196 -15.29 -11.85 -17.71
N ASP A 197 -14.07 -11.30 -17.64
CA ASP A 197 -12.87 -12.07 -17.34
C ASP A 197 -12.81 -12.40 -15.85
N GLY A 198 -13.08 -13.66 -15.53
CA GLY A 198 -13.07 -14.15 -14.14
C GLY A 198 -11.67 -14.19 -13.50
N ASN A 199 -10.59 -13.98 -14.25
CA ASN A 199 -9.23 -13.91 -13.71
C ASN A 199 -8.84 -12.49 -13.27
N VAL A 200 -9.63 -11.47 -13.63
CA VAL A 200 -9.40 -10.08 -13.28
C VAL A 200 -10.38 -9.71 -12.17
N LEU A 201 -9.84 -9.42 -10.98
CA LEU A 201 -10.66 -9.06 -9.80
C LEU A 201 -10.71 -7.54 -9.53
N GLY A 202 -9.97 -6.78 -10.32
CA GLY A 202 -9.91 -5.34 -10.18
C GLY A 202 -9.34 -4.65 -11.41
N CYS A 203 -9.60 -3.35 -11.51
CA CYS A 203 -9.09 -2.50 -12.56
C CYS A 203 -8.81 -1.10 -12.00
N GLY A 204 -7.54 -0.69 -12.01
CA GLY A 204 -7.11 0.67 -11.66
C GLY A 204 -7.17 1.67 -12.82
N GLY A 205 -7.70 1.25 -13.97
CA GLY A 205 -7.94 2.12 -15.13
C GLY A 205 -9.02 3.15 -14.88
N HIS A 206 -8.86 4.34 -15.44
CA HIS A 206 -9.79 5.45 -15.25
C HIS A 206 -9.65 6.53 -16.33
N ALA A 207 -10.58 7.48 -16.37
CA ALA A 207 -10.45 8.69 -17.18
C ALA A 207 -9.44 9.66 -16.53
N PRO A 208 -8.66 10.44 -17.31
CA PRO A 208 -7.56 11.26 -16.78
C PRO A 208 -7.93 12.26 -15.69
N ASP A 209 -9.17 12.75 -15.70
CA ASP A 209 -9.71 13.75 -14.77
C ASP A 209 -10.50 13.15 -13.61
N ARG A 210 -10.58 11.82 -13.52
CA ARG A 210 -11.40 11.11 -12.54
C ARG A 210 -10.68 9.87 -12.03
N PRO A 211 -9.72 10.04 -11.10
CA PRO A 211 -8.98 8.94 -10.51
C PRO A 211 -9.91 7.94 -9.84
N ALA A 212 -9.90 6.72 -10.36
CA ALA A 212 -10.81 5.69 -9.92
C ALA A 212 -10.21 4.29 -10.08
N CYS A 213 -10.69 3.38 -9.26
CA CYS A 213 -10.52 1.95 -9.49
C CYS A 213 -11.84 1.21 -9.27
N THR A 214 -11.94 0.01 -9.85
CA THR A 214 -13.12 -0.85 -9.77
C THR A 214 -12.69 -2.23 -9.30
N VAL A 215 -13.43 -2.82 -8.36
CA VAL A 215 -13.09 -4.06 -7.66
C VAL A 215 -14.32 -4.97 -7.65
N THR A 216 -14.15 -6.25 -7.95
CA THR A 216 -15.26 -7.22 -8.02
C THR A 216 -15.69 -7.72 -6.63
N ALA A 217 -16.90 -8.29 -6.54
CA ALA A 217 -17.47 -8.75 -5.27
C ALA A 217 -16.65 -9.85 -4.61
N ASN A 218 -16.04 -10.72 -5.41
CA ASN A 218 -15.20 -11.85 -4.98
C ASN A 218 -13.73 -11.47 -4.79
N ALA A 219 -13.38 -10.19 -4.82
CA ALA A 219 -12.03 -9.72 -4.59
C ALA A 219 -11.54 -10.09 -3.18
N LEU A 220 -10.25 -10.41 -3.09
CA LEU A 220 -9.60 -10.87 -1.86
C LEU A 220 -9.15 -9.70 -0.99
N ALA A 221 -8.67 -10.03 0.22
CA ALA A 221 -8.38 -9.08 1.28
C ALA A 221 -7.55 -7.86 0.84
N TRP A 222 -6.58 -8.03 -0.05
CA TRP A 222 -5.65 -6.97 -0.44
C TRP A 222 -5.95 -6.33 -1.80
N ASP A 223 -6.97 -6.80 -2.52
CA ASP A 223 -7.22 -6.41 -3.90
C ASP A 223 -7.69 -4.94 -4.01
N THR A 224 -8.50 -4.46 -3.06
CA THR A 224 -8.83 -3.02 -3.03
C THR A 224 -7.58 -2.15 -2.87
N ALA A 225 -6.63 -2.54 -2.02
CA ALA A 225 -5.39 -1.80 -1.85
C ALA A 225 -4.50 -1.88 -3.10
N HIS A 226 -4.49 -3.03 -3.78
CA HIS A 226 -3.80 -3.25 -5.05
C HIS A 226 -4.32 -2.29 -6.12
N GLU A 227 -5.64 -2.20 -6.30
CA GLU A 227 -6.24 -1.33 -7.30
C GLU A 227 -6.10 0.15 -6.99
N VAL A 228 -6.20 0.53 -5.71
CA VAL A 228 -5.83 1.89 -5.27
C VAL A 228 -4.37 2.18 -5.62
N CYS A 229 -3.47 1.21 -5.44
CA CYS A 229 -2.06 1.40 -5.78
C CYS A 229 -1.82 1.53 -7.29
N HIS A 230 -2.59 0.86 -8.15
CA HIS A 230 -2.57 1.13 -9.60
C HIS A 230 -2.84 2.60 -9.92
N VAL A 231 -3.85 3.21 -9.30
CA VAL A 231 -4.17 4.64 -9.47
C VAL A 231 -2.99 5.51 -9.02
N LEU A 232 -2.41 5.19 -7.86
CA LEU A 232 -1.30 5.96 -7.29
C LEU A 232 0.01 5.83 -8.10
N LEU A 233 0.26 4.68 -8.71
CA LEU A 233 1.41 4.47 -9.58
C LEU A 233 1.22 5.16 -10.94
N GLY A 234 -0.01 5.10 -11.48
CA GLY A 234 -0.38 5.66 -12.76
C GLY A 234 0.21 4.90 -13.94
N SER A 235 -0.32 5.18 -15.14
CA SER A 235 -0.04 4.45 -16.38
C SER A 235 1.39 4.53 -16.89
N THR A 236 2.15 5.54 -16.45
CA THR A 236 3.54 5.76 -16.88
C THR A 236 4.57 5.05 -15.99
N PHE A 237 4.15 4.44 -14.89
CA PHE A 237 5.08 3.71 -14.02
C PHE A 237 5.33 2.31 -14.60
N ALA A 238 6.59 1.89 -14.69
CA ALA A 238 6.95 0.55 -15.15
C ALA A 238 8.21 0.01 -14.46
N PRO A 239 8.24 -1.30 -14.14
CA PRO A 239 7.11 -2.23 -14.17
C PRO A 239 6.11 -1.92 -13.03
N VAL A 240 4.80 -2.03 -13.31
CA VAL A 240 3.77 -1.88 -12.27
C VAL A 240 3.71 -3.13 -11.40
N HIS A 241 3.69 -4.28 -12.06
CA HIS A 241 3.63 -5.58 -11.39
C HIS A 241 5.01 -6.15 -11.11
N VAL A 242 5.07 -6.90 -10.01
CA VAL A 242 6.28 -7.52 -9.48
C VAL A 242 5.97 -8.93 -9.02
N ASP A 243 6.74 -9.92 -9.49
CA ASP A 243 6.46 -11.35 -9.26
C ASP A 243 6.74 -11.82 -7.82
N ASP A 244 7.32 -10.97 -6.96
CA ASP A 244 7.54 -11.32 -5.55
C ASP A 244 6.20 -11.54 -4.82
N ARG A 245 6.12 -12.66 -4.10
CA ARG A 245 4.88 -13.09 -3.43
C ARG A 245 4.46 -12.24 -2.23
N ARG A 246 5.32 -11.34 -1.79
CA ARG A 246 5.08 -10.40 -0.69
C ARG A 246 4.72 -9.02 -1.20
N ASN A 247 4.93 -8.73 -2.49
CA ASN A 247 4.60 -7.44 -3.08
C ASN A 247 3.07 -7.30 -3.22
N LEU A 248 2.54 -6.10 -2.94
CA LEU A 248 1.14 -5.75 -3.15
C LEU A 248 0.79 -5.84 -4.63
N MET A 249 1.65 -5.30 -5.49
CA MET A 249 1.47 -5.23 -6.93
C MET A 249 1.93 -6.51 -7.61
N HIS A 250 1.49 -7.66 -7.13
CA HIS A 250 1.73 -8.91 -7.87
C HIS A 250 0.67 -9.12 -8.94
N PRO A 251 1.01 -9.67 -10.12
CA PRO A 251 0.09 -9.74 -11.26
C PRO A 251 -1.15 -10.60 -11.03
N HIS A 252 -1.14 -11.46 -10.01
CA HIS A 252 -2.27 -12.31 -9.67
C HIS A 252 -2.75 -12.08 -8.24
N SER A 253 -4.06 -11.91 -8.08
CA SER A 253 -4.74 -11.90 -6.78
C SER A 253 -4.51 -13.22 -6.04
N ARG A 254 -4.41 -13.13 -4.72
CA ARG A 254 -4.03 -14.26 -3.86
C ARG A 254 -4.39 -14.03 -2.40
N ARG A 255 -4.53 -15.13 -1.67
CA ARG A 255 -4.61 -15.11 -0.21
C ARG A 255 -3.21 -14.93 0.37
N LEU A 256 -3.01 -13.84 1.11
CA LEU A 256 -1.81 -13.57 1.88
C LEU A 256 -2.18 -13.41 3.35
N GLU A 257 -1.46 -14.11 4.22
CA GLU A 257 -1.64 -14.03 5.67
C GLU A 257 -1.00 -12.77 6.27
N SER A 258 0.05 -12.26 5.62
CA SER A 258 0.79 -11.08 6.06
C SER A 258 0.45 -9.86 5.20
N ILE A 259 0.57 -8.68 5.80
CA ILE A 259 0.38 -7.42 5.10
C ILE A 259 1.43 -7.34 3.97
N PRO A 260 1.02 -7.13 2.71
CA PRO A 260 1.95 -7.01 1.60
C PRO A 260 2.80 -5.74 1.73
N VAL A 261 3.89 -5.71 0.97
CA VAL A 261 4.82 -4.58 0.89
C VAL A 261 4.87 -4.00 -0.51
N LEU A 262 5.44 -2.81 -0.63
CA LEU A 262 5.82 -2.14 -1.86
C LEU A 262 7.33 -2.01 -1.91
N THR A 263 7.87 -1.96 -3.13
CA THR A 263 9.28 -1.64 -3.36
C THR A 263 9.55 -0.15 -3.07
N ASP A 264 10.80 0.21 -2.81
CA ASP A 264 11.23 1.61 -2.67
C ASP A 264 10.81 2.47 -3.88
N ARG A 265 10.95 1.96 -5.12
CA ARG A 265 10.50 2.64 -6.34
C ARG A 265 8.98 2.85 -6.39
N GLN A 266 8.21 1.84 -5.99
CA GLN A 266 6.74 1.97 -5.91
C GLN A 266 6.34 2.99 -4.83
N VAL A 267 6.95 2.94 -3.64
CA VAL A 267 6.69 3.90 -2.56
C VAL A 267 7.03 5.32 -2.99
N ALA A 268 8.18 5.52 -3.64
CA ALA A 268 8.60 6.81 -4.16
C ALA A 268 7.59 7.33 -5.20
N ARG A 269 7.14 6.48 -6.13
CA ARG A 269 6.12 6.86 -7.12
C ARG A 269 4.77 7.19 -6.47
N VAL A 270 4.32 6.36 -5.54
CA VAL A 270 3.06 6.57 -4.80
C VAL A 270 3.07 7.92 -4.09
N ARG A 271 4.17 8.27 -3.38
CA ARG A 271 4.31 9.56 -2.70
C ARG A 271 4.34 10.75 -3.67
N ALA A 272 4.78 10.55 -4.91
CA ALA A 272 4.79 11.56 -5.95
C ALA A 272 3.47 11.65 -6.74
N SER A 273 2.47 10.83 -6.42
CA SER A 273 1.16 10.84 -7.08
C SER A 273 0.39 12.11 -6.76
N ALA A 274 -0.34 12.65 -7.75
CA ALA A 274 -1.29 13.75 -7.53
C ALA A 274 -2.42 13.38 -6.55
N ASN A 275 -2.65 12.07 -6.33
CA ASN A 275 -3.64 11.55 -5.41
C ASN A 275 -3.09 11.17 -4.02
N CYS A 276 -1.79 11.43 -3.78
CA CYS A 276 -1.11 11.20 -2.51
C CYS A 276 -0.52 12.52 -2.01
N LEU A 277 -1.32 13.30 -1.29
CA LEU A 277 -0.97 14.66 -0.91
C LEU A 277 -0.14 14.70 0.38
N PRO A 278 0.84 15.60 0.53
CA PRO A 278 1.50 15.83 1.82
C PRO A 278 0.51 16.21 2.93
N VAL A 279 0.83 15.85 4.18
CA VAL A 279 0.08 16.27 5.39
C VAL A 279 0.89 17.20 6.28
#